data_AF-A0A919ZSD3-F1
#
_entry.id   AF-A0A919ZSD3-F1
#
_cell.length_a   1.000
_cell.length_b   1.000
_cell.length_c   1.000
_cell.angle_alpha   90.00
_cell.angle_beta   90.00
_cell.angle_gamma   90.00
#
_symmetry.space_group_name_H-M   'P 1'
#
loop_
_entity.id
_entity.type
_entity.pdbx_description
1 polymer ?
#
loop_
_entity_poly.entity_id
_entity_poly.type
_entity_poly.pdbx_seq_one_letter_code
_entity_poly.pdbx_strand_id
1 'polypeptide(L)'
;MEVFNIFPTTVYVGEMTKHDQYKKNFYDVYHKFDYEEDDVNNTVSENVGNPLIHHEDSLEELFSEVISHVKTYTLDVLKYKNIFDYIITKTWLSRSRDEKSIPWHIHACAHISFVYYLNTPPKSHKLKFMNPHHKNSLWAWQQRG
;
A
#
# COMPACT_ATOMS: atom_id res chain seq x y z
N MET A 1 -23.00 20.96 -23.84
CA MET A 1 -22.64 20.90 -22.42
C MET A 1 -21.23 20.36 -22.35
N GLU A 2 -20.32 21.08 -21.72
CA GLU A 2 -18.91 20.71 -21.62
C GLU A 2 -18.58 20.45 -20.15
N VAL A 3 -17.87 19.36 -19.87
CA VAL A 3 -17.55 18.91 -18.52
C VAL A 3 -16.03 18.83 -18.40
N PHE A 4 -15.48 19.47 -17.37
CA PHE A 4 -14.04 19.47 -17.08
C PHE A 4 -13.79 18.82 -15.72
N ASN A 5 -12.86 17.87 -15.67
CA ASN A 5 -12.40 17.26 -14.42
C ASN A 5 -11.22 18.06 -13.87
N ILE A 6 -11.37 18.68 -12.70
CA ILE A 6 -10.33 19.50 -12.09
C ILE A 6 -9.90 18.85 -10.77
N PHE A 7 -8.59 18.73 -10.56
CA PHE A 7 -7.95 18.15 -9.36
C PHE A 7 -8.33 16.69 -9.04
N PRO A 8 -8.28 15.74 -10.02
CA PRO A 8 -8.54 14.34 -9.72
C PRO A 8 -7.46 13.75 -8.80
N THR A 9 -7.86 12.86 -7.90
CA THR A 9 -6.91 11.99 -7.19
C THR A 9 -6.48 10.87 -8.13
N THR A 10 -5.19 10.80 -8.46
CA THR A 10 -4.65 9.77 -9.35
C THR A 10 -4.19 8.55 -8.56
N VAL A 11 -4.72 7.38 -8.89
CA VAL A 11 -4.28 6.07 -8.36
C VAL A 11 -3.53 5.33 -9.45
N TYR A 12 -2.34 4.82 -9.13
CA TYR A 12 -1.54 3.99 -10.03
C TYR A 12 -1.62 2.52 -9.64
N VAL A 13 -1.76 1.65 -10.64
CA VAL A 13 -1.73 0.20 -10.49
C VAL A 13 -0.74 -0.35 -11.50
N GLY A 14 0.24 -1.12 -11.01
CA GLY A 14 1.25 -1.80 -11.82
C GLY A 14 1.32 -3.27 -11.46
N GLU A 15 1.82 -4.07 -12.39
CA GLU A 15 2.11 -5.48 -12.19
C GLU A 15 3.60 -5.68 -11.91
N MET A 16 3.91 -6.51 -10.91
CA MET A 16 5.29 -6.86 -10.57
C MET A 16 5.75 -8.02 -11.46
N THR A 17 6.78 -7.78 -12.27
CA THR A 17 7.27 -8.67 -13.33
C THR A 17 7.75 -10.03 -12.82
N LYS A 18 8.35 -10.08 -11.63
CA LYS A 18 8.88 -11.31 -11.02
C LYS A 18 8.11 -11.72 -9.75
N HIS A 19 6.78 -11.53 -9.74
CA HIS A 19 5.93 -11.77 -8.56
C HIS A 19 6.23 -13.10 -7.85
N ASP A 20 6.29 -14.22 -8.58
CA ASP A 20 6.51 -15.55 -7.99
C ASP A 20 7.88 -15.67 -7.30
N GLN A 21 8.92 -15.05 -7.88
CA GLN A 21 10.26 -15.02 -7.29
C GLN A 21 10.28 -14.16 -6.03
N TYR A 22 9.71 -12.95 -6.08
CA TYR A 22 9.64 -12.07 -4.90
C TYR A 22 8.86 -12.69 -3.78
N LYS A 23 7.76 -13.35 -4.10
CA LYS A 23 6.97 -14.11 -3.14
C LYS A 23 7.82 -15.20 -2.48
N LYS A 24 8.53 -16.01 -3.27
CA LYS A 24 9.43 -17.03 -2.73
C LYS A 24 10.49 -16.41 -1.80
N ASN A 25 11.21 -15.38 -2.27
CA ASN A 25 12.26 -14.73 -1.48
C ASN A 25 11.70 -14.14 -0.18
N PHE A 26 10.51 -13.53 -0.23
CA PHE A 26 9.85 -13.03 0.97
C PHE A 26 9.52 -14.15 1.95
N TYR A 27 9.04 -15.29 1.47
CA TYR A 27 8.77 -16.45 2.32
C TYR A 27 10.03 -17.03 2.98
N ASP A 28 11.18 -16.98 2.31
CA ASP A 28 12.47 -17.42 2.87
C ASP A 28 12.88 -16.58 4.11
N VAL A 29 12.42 -15.32 4.20
CA VAL A 29 12.69 -14.40 5.33
C VAL A 29 11.47 -14.04 6.16
N TYR A 30 10.30 -14.63 5.88
CA TYR A 30 9.01 -14.26 6.48
C TYR A 30 9.06 -14.23 8.01
N HIS A 31 9.72 -15.23 8.61
CA HIS A 31 9.87 -15.38 10.06
C HIS A 31 10.54 -14.17 10.74
N LYS A 32 11.33 -13.37 10.03
CA LYS A 32 11.97 -12.15 10.56
C LYS A 32 10.97 -10.99 10.77
N PHE A 33 9.86 -11.02 10.04
CA PHE A 33 8.88 -9.93 9.96
C PHE A 33 7.49 -10.36 10.44
N ASP A 34 7.33 -11.64 10.77
CA ASP A 34 6.11 -12.14 11.37
C ASP A 34 5.94 -11.56 12.79
N TYR A 35 4.68 -11.50 13.23
CA TYR A 35 4.30 -10.87 14.49
C TYR A 35 3.12 -11.61 15.10
N GLU A 36 3.07 -11.69 16.44
CA GLU A 36 1.87 -12.20 17.11
C GLU A 36 0.80 -11.13 17.17
N GLU A 37 -0.44 -11.55 16.93
CA GLU A 37 -1.59 -10.65 16.98
C GLU A 37 -1.99 -10.38 18.43
N ASP A 38 -2.27 -9.11 18.74
CA ASP A 38 -2.93 -8.68 19.96
C ASP A 38 -4.15 -7.80 19.61
N ASP A 39 -4.84 -7.27 20.62
CA ASP A 39 -6.04 -6.42 20.41
C ASP A 39 -5.76 -5.14 19.59
N VAL A 40 -4.50 -4.69 19.55
CA VAL A 40 -4.04 -3.46 18.90
C VAL A 40 -3.38 -3.76 17.53
N ASN A 41 -2.61 -4.85 17.44
CA ASN A 41 -1.73 -5.21 16.34
C ASN A 41 -2.22 -6.47 15.65
N ASN A 42 -3.43 -6.42 15.14
CA ASN A 42 -4.14 -7.60 14.64
C ASN A 42 -4.06 -7.81 13.12
N THR A 43 -3.58 -6.83 12.36
CA THR A 43 -3.62 -6.85 10.88
C THR A 43 -2.37 -6.29 10.21
N VAL A 44 -1.50 -5.62 10.98
CA VAL A 44 -0.24 -5.03 10.51
C VAL A 44 0.86 -5.19 11.54
N SER A 45 2.09 -5.40 11.06
CA SER A 45 3.30 -5.46 11.90
C SER A 45 3.90 -4.09 12.21
N GLU A 46 3.30 -2.96 11.80
CA GLU A 46 3.99 -1.65 11.86
C GLU A 46 4.51 -1.28 13.26
N ASN A 47 3.75 -1.57 14.32
CA ASN A 47 4.09 -1.18 15.69
C ASN A 47 4.72 -2.29 16.55
N VAL A 48 4.75 -3.53 16.06
CA VAL A 48 5.21 -4.71 16.82
C VAL A 48 6.26 -5.56 16.10
N GLY A 49 6.35 -5.43 14.78
CA GLY A 49 7.37 -6.06 13.96
C GLY A 49 8.48 -5.09 13.59
N ASN A 50 9.27 -5.50 12.60
CA ASN A 50 10.33 -4.68 12.03
C ASN A 50 9.80 -3.95 10.77
N PRO A 51 9.45 -2.65 10.84
CA PRO A 51 8.86 -1.89 9.73
C PRO A 51 9.91 -1.49 8.66
N LEU A 52 10.97 -2.29 8.54
CA LEU A 52 12.14 -2.08 7.70
C LEU A 52 12.37 -3.28 6.78
N ILE A 53 11.32 -3.96 6.31
CA ILE A 53 11.43 -5.08 5.35
C ILE A 53 12.30 -4.71 4.14
N HIS A 54 12.24 -3.45 3.69
CA HIS A 54 13.06 -2.91 2.60
C HIS A 54 14.58 -2.86 2.86
N HIS A 55 15.02 -3.12 4.09
CA HIS A 55 16.44 -3.28 4.42
C HIS A 55 16.93 -4.73 4.33
N GLU A 56 16.07 -5.68 3.99
CA GLU A 56 16.50 -7.06 3.76
C GLU A 56 17.14 -7.20 2.38
N ASP A 57 18.46 -7.44 2.35
CA ASP A 57 19.24 -7.55 1.11
C ASP A 57 18.65 -8.58 0.12
N SER A 58 18.12 -9.70 0.63
CA SER A 58 17.49 -10.73 -0.22
C SER A 58 16.20 -10.28 -0.92
N LEU A 59 15.67 -9.11 -0.54
CA LEU A 59 14.49 -8.47 -1.12
C LEU A 59 14.83 -7.20 -1.91
N GLU A 60 16.11 -6.90 -2.14
CA GLU A 60 16.54 -5.67 -2.85
C GLU A 60 15.89 -5.54 -4.24
N GLU A 61 15.80 -6.63 -5.01
CA GLU A 61 15.17 -6.61 -6.34
C GLU A 61 13.67 -6.23 -6.26
N LEU A 62 12.96 -6.74 -5.25
CA LEU A 62 11.54 -6.42 -5.03
C LEU A 62 11.36 -4.92 -4.80
N PHE A 63 12.13 -4.33 -3.89
CA PHE A 63 11.99 -2.91 -3.56
C PHE A 63 12.56 -1.99 -4.65
N SER A 64 13.54 -2.46 -5.41
CA SER A 64 14.01 -1.77 -6.62
C SER A 64 12.89 -1.66 -7.67
N GLU A 65 12.10 -2.72 -7.87
CA GLU A 65 10.97 -2.70 -8.78
C GLU A 65 9.82 -1.83 -8.24
N VAL A 66 9.54 -1.86 -6.94
CA VAL A 66 8.59 -0.92 -6.30
C VAL A 66 9.01 0.53 -6.56
N ILE A 67 10.29 0.87 -6.38
CA ILE A 67 10.79 2.22 -6.67
C ILE A 67 10.65 2.55 -8.16
N SER A 68 10.83 1.58 -9.06
CA SER A 68 10.60 1.79 -10.49
C SER A 68 9.14 2.17 -10.77
N HIS A 69 8.16 1.52 -10.14
CA HIS A 69 6.74 1.87 -10.22
C HIS A 69 6.44 3.26 -9.66
N VAL A 70 7.07 3.63 -8.55
CA VAL A 70 6.93 4.98 -7.97
C VAL A 70 7.50 6.05 -8.93
N LYS A 71 8.61 5.77 -9.59
CA LYS A 71 9.17 6.64 -10.64
C LYS A 71 8.24 6.76 -11.84
N THR A 72 7.66 5.66 -12.33
CA THR A 72 6.65 5.70 -13.38
C THR A 72 5.45 6.55 -12.98
N TYR A 73 4.94 6.38 -11.75
CA TYR A 73 3.83 7.18 -11.25
C TYR A 73 4.17 8.67 -11.22
N THR A 74 5.33 9.04 -10.70
CA THR A 74 5.71 10.46 -10.52
C THR A 74 6.15 11.14 -11.81
N LEU A 75 6.96 10.47 -12.64
CA LEU A 75 7.55 11.06 -13.85
C LEU A 75 6.65 10.89 -15.07
N ASP A 76 6.03 9.72 -15.24
CA ASP A 76 5.27 9.40 -16.45
C ASP A 76 3.79 9.68 -16.28
N VAL A 77 3.21 9.43 -15.10
CA VAL A 77 1.78 9.68 -14.87
C VAL A 77 1.55 11.12 -14.40
N LEU A 78 2.24 11.56 -13.34
CA LEU A 78 2.06 12.91 -12.78
C LEU A 78 2.88 13.99 -13.52
N LYS A 79 3.83 13.59 -14.38
CA LYS A 79 4.67 14.50 -15.17
C LYS A 79 5.51 15.46 -14.32
N TYR A 80 5.93 15.03 -13.13
CA TYR A 80 6.89 15.80 -12.34
C TYR A 80 8.29 15.76 -12.94
N LYS A 81 9.10 16.78 -12.62
CA LYS A 81 10.52 16.81 -12.97
C LYS A 81 11.26 15.76 -12.15
N ASN A 82 12.29 15.16 -12.75
CA ASN A 82 13.16 14.22 -12.06
C ASN A 82 14.19 14.96 -11.18
N ILE A 83 13.71 15.47 -10.04
CA ILE A 83 14.51 16.25 -9.07
C ILE A 83 14.41 15.73 -7.63
N PHE A 84 13.69 14.63 -7.43
CA PHE A 84 13.43 14.05 -6.11
C PHE A 84 14.21 12.74 -5.94
N ASP A 85 14.70 12.53 -4.72
CA ASP A 85 15.17 11.23 -4.28
C ASP A 85 13.97 10.38 -3.83
N TYR A 86 14.00 9.10 -4.20
CA TYR A 86 12.93 8.15 -3.88
C TYR A 86 13.42 7.25 -2.74
N ILE A 87 12.95 7.55 -1.53
CA ILE A 87 13.37 6.87 -0.31
C ILE A 87 12.17 6.15 0.28
N ILE A 88 12.30 4.84 0.47
CA ILE A 88 11.35 4.07 1.27
C ILE A 88 11.67 4.34 2.74
N THR A 89 10.72 4.86 3.49
CA THR A 89 10.92 5.18 4.92
C THR A 89 10.45 4.06 5.84
N LYS A 90 9.41 3.32 5.44
CA LYS A 90 8.83 2.20 6.19
C LYS A 90 8.18 1.20 5.25
N THR A 91 8.30 -0.08 5.60
CA THR A 91 7.60 -1.19 4.96
C THR A 91 7.33 -2.27 5.98
N TRP A 92 6.10 -2.74 6.07
CA TRP A 92 5.69 -3.74 7.04
C TRP A 92 4.79 -4.79 6.40
N LEU A 93 4.74 -5.95 7.04
CA LEU A 93 3.86 -7.04 6.66
C LEU A 93 2.44 -6.72 7.15
N SER A 94 1.47 -6.85 6.26
CA SER A 94 0.07 -6.97 6.60
C SER A 94 -0.45 -8.35 6.23
N ARG A 95 -1.18 -8.96 7.14
CA ARG A 95 -1.84 -10.25 6.94
C ARG A 95 -3.14 -10.30 7.74
N SER A 96 -4.13 -10.99 7.20
CA SER A 96 -5.41 -11.23 7.86
C SER A 96 -5.53 -12.71 8.15
N ARG A 97 -5.66 -13.09 9.43
CA ARG A 97 -5.96 -14.47 9.85
C ARG A 97 -7.46 -14.75 9.92
N ASP A 98 -8.26 -13.71 10.08
CA ASP A 98 -9.73 -13.74 10.25
C ASP A 98 -10.39 -12.60 9.42
N GLU A 99 -11.63 -12.24 9.75
CA GLU A 99 -12.43 -11.19 9.08
C GLU A 99 -12.06 -9.76 9.50
N LYS A 100 -10.97 -9.57 10.26
CA LYS A 100 -10.53 -8.23 10.67
C LYS A 100 -10.11 -7.38 9.48
N SER A 101 -10.18 -6.07 9.68
CA SER A 101 -9.80 -5.07 8.67
C SER A 101 -8.95 -3.99 9.29
N ILE A 102 -8.08 -3.41 8.46
CA ILE A 102 -7.32 -2.23 8.85
C ILE A 102 -8.28 -1.04 8.91
N PRO A 103 -8.38 -0.32 10.05
CA PRO A 103 -9.27 0.84 10.19
C PRO A 103 -8.95 1.93 9.16
N TRP A 104 -9.91 2.83 8.92
CA TRP A 104 -9.67 4.03 8.10
C TRP A 104 -8.56 4.88 8.70
N HIS A 105 -7.54 5.20 7.91
CA HIS A 105 -6.38 5.98 8.35
C HIS A 105 -5.71 6.70 7.16
N ILE A 106 -4.72 7.53 7.48
CA ILE A 106 -3.83 8.20 6.53
C ILE A 106 -2.37 8.01 6.95
N HIS A 107 -1.43 8.16 6.02
CA HIS A 107 0.01 8.10 6.32
C HIS A 107 0.58 9.52 6.37
N ALA A 108 0.61 10.12 7.55
CA ALA A 108 0.96 11.55 7.71
C ALA A 108 2.42 11.90 7.36
N CYS A 109 3.33 10.92 7.40
CA CYS A 109 4.77 11.13 7.22
C CYS A 109 5.31 10.59 5.88
N ALA A 110 4.46 10.46 4.85
CA ALA A 110 4.85 9.99 3.53
C ALA A 110 4.15 10.80 2.43
N HIS A 111 4.85 11.01 1.30
CA HIS A 111 4.25 11.64 0.11
C HIS A 111 3.48 10.63 -0.74
N ILE A 112 3.93 9.38 -0.77
CA ILE A 112 3.36 8.28 -1.55
C ILE A 112 3.32 7.05 -0.66
N SER A 113 2.17 6.37 -0.64
CA SER A 113 1.99 5.07 -0.02
C SER A 113 1.75 4.02 -1.10
N PHE A 114 2.23 2.80 -0.89
CA PHE A 114 1.99 1.68 -1.80
C PHE A 114 1.54 0.44 -1.03
N VAL A 115 0.90 -0.48 -1.75
CA VAL A 115 0.58 -1.83 -1.26
C VAL A 115 0.99 -2.82 -2.34
N TYR A 116 1.78 -3.82 -1.96
CA TYR A 116 2.10 -4.96 -2.80
C TYR A 116 1.42 -6.20 -2.25
N TYR A 117 0.58 -6.83 -3.06
CA TYR A 117 -0.18 -8.02 -2.65
C TYR A 117 0.62 -9.29 -2.95
N LEU A 118 1.15 -9.94 -1.92
CA LEU A 118 1.86 -11.23 -1.99
C LEU A 118 0.90 -12.42 -2.18
N ASN A 119 -0.25 -12.39 -1.49
CA ASN A 119 -1.31 -13.38 -1.60
C ASN A 119 -2.68 -12.72 -1.50
N THR A 120 -3.59 -13.14 -2.37
CA THR A 120 -4.99 -12.69 -2.37
C THR A 120 -5.92 -13.90 -2.52
N PRO A 121 -6.34 -14.52 -1.40
CA PRO A 121 -7.31 -15.61 -1.44
C PRO A 121 -8.61 -15.19 -2.15
N PRO A 122 -9.37 -16.14 -2.74
CA PRO A 122 -10.69 -15.83 -3.28
C PRO A 122 -11.57 -15.15 -2.23
N LYS A 123 -12.33 -14.13 -2.63
CA LYS A 123 -13.21 -13.32 -1.76
C LYS A 123 -12.49 -12.45 -0.70
N SER A 124 -11.17 -12.26 -0.77
CA SER A 124 -10.51 -11.23 0.04
C SER A 124 -10.97 -9.82 -0.39
N HIS A 125 -11.43 -8.99 0.55
CA HIS A 125 -11.75 -7.59 0.27
C HIS A 125 -10.50 -6.81 -0.16
N LYS A 126 -10.68 -5.90 -1.12
CA LYS A 126 -9.61 -5.04 -1.66
C LYS A 126 -9.59 -3.67 -0.97
N LEU A 127 -8.46 -2.98 -1.10
CA LEU A 127 -8.25 -1.58 -0.68
C LEU A 127 -9.43 -0.68 -1.11
N LYS A 128 -9.89 0.16 -0.18
CA LYS A 128 -10.92 1.17 -0.42
C LYS A 128 -10.33 2.55 -0.18
N PHE A 129 -10.74 3.51 -0.99
CA PHE A 129 -10.37 4.92 -0.84
C PHE A 129 -11.60 5.72 -0.46
N MET A 130 -11.44 6.64 0.49
CA MET A 130 -12.48 7.58 0.90
C MET A 130 -12.12 8.97 0.41
N ASN A 131 -13.05 9.67 -0.26
CA ASN A 131 -12.88 11.07 -0.61
C ASN A 131 -13.38 11.94 0.57
N PRO A 132 -12.49 12.61 1.33
CA PRO A 132 -12.91 13.43 2.48
C PRO A 132 -13.63 14.72 2.07
N HIS A 133 -13.54 15.11 0.79
CA HIS A 133 -14.18 16.30 0.23
C HIS A 133 -15.54 15.99 -0.42
N HIS A 134 -16.07 14.79 -0.23
CA HIS A 134 -17.39 14.39 -0.72
C HIS A 134 -18.53 15.00 0.12
N LYS A 135 -18.53 16.33 0.31
CA LYS A 135 -19.57 17.06 1.06
C LYS A 135 -20.91 17.17 0.31
N ASN A 136 -20.98 16.70 -0.95
CA ASN A 136 -22.17 16.73 -1.79
C ASN A 136 -22.91 15.38 -1.90
N SER A 137 -22.56 14.34 -1.12
CA SER A 137 -23.47 13.20 -1.02
C SER A 137 -24.64 13.57 -0.10
N LEU A 138 -25.80 13.83 -0.71
CA LEU A 138 -27.11 13.92 -0.06
C LEU A 138 -27.47 12.69 0.83
N TRP A 139 -26.62 11.67 0.86
CA TRP A 139 -26.84 10.37 1.47
C TRP A 139 -25.74 9.95 2.45
N ALA A 140 -24.82 10.85 2.84
CA ALA A 140 -23.66 10.54 3.71
C ALA A 140 -24.02 9.91 5.06
N TRP A 141 -25.29 9.95 5.48
CA TRP A 141 -25.76 9.47 6.78
C TRP A 141 -26.64 8.22 6.75
N GLN A 142 -26.88 7.60 5.58
CA GLN A 142 -27.87 6.51 5.49
C GLN A 142 -27.32 5.08 5.50
N GLN A 143 -26.02 4.86 5.69
CA GLN A 143 -25.45 3.50 5.76
C GLN A 143 -24.67 3.22 7.05
N ARG A 144 -25.25 3.62 8.18
CA ARG A 144 -25.00 2.95 9.47
C ARG A 144 -26.24 2.13 9.81
N GLY A 145 -26.31 0.92 9.25
CA GLY A 145 -27.29 -0.11 9.55
C GLY A 145 -26.58 -1.44 9.54
#